data_AF-A0AAJ5ZBG6-F1
#
_entry.id   AF-A0AAJ5ZBG6-F1
#
_cell.length_a   1.000
_cell.length_b   1.000
_cell.length_c   1.000
_cell.angle_alpha   90.00
_cell.angle_beta   90.00
_cell.angle_gamma   90.00
#
_symmetry.space_group_name_H-M   'P 1'
#
loop_
_entity.id
_entity.type
_entity.pdbx_description
1 polymer ?
#
loop_
_entity_poly.entity_id
_entity_poly.type
_entity_poly.pdbx_seq_one_letter_code
_entity_poly.pdbx_strand_id
1 'polypeptide(L)'
;MDDFPNFGVVFFDNPESPEQGFASEAGGPVFRIVSIGDLKSDVIWVTNLEYEQMSRYNLWRNPKLKRCSFFRENLYRIAKELGLSVSSSGSMHVRVLSELVDRVMRISNKHYKIDLIGGNFKDTISQALMTPLVEADAGGSGNLLVDDCLSEAFNTYQVCYGHYPSDHVTVNLKFSKVFYANEVMSMPVPFGGWTSIKDVPTGWHARNKVGGSKAFNYLQEMSKQQPLLCNIAVKNIDKEFAELLDVANGSSRRNWVTGQEAILLAFYGDIYIKEIFAAESYQLLVERIDLALPSEGVIGELSMSMGILAENHWVSLASERKAVIHGVERKIKPARAVWLRSWDRLMCWKAAKALKSAGYLVRGYGVGGVDVSVLPARLGTLMEFCAGMGLSSPLWVISAYEQHLATLEGEGGSGGGRVKDLDTDRLIPMIDFINGHSCFFSKDASSRCSLESQVRLSGLEMVVQFDRVIELPVEMRRSKISSLFAETKK
;
A
#
# COMPACT_ATOMS: atom_id res chain seq x y z
N MET A 1 -17.27 -30.23 -3.50
CA MET A 1 -16.63 -28.91 -3.74
C MET A 1 -15.24 -29.19 -4.34
N ASP A 2 -15.15 -30.22 -5.19
CA ASP A 2 -13.93 -31.04 -5.31
C ASP A 2 -13.17 -30.79 -6.63
N ASP A 3 -13.68 -29.86 -7.45
CA ASP A 3 -13.11 -29.53 -8.77
C ASP A 3 -12.18 -28.30 -8.76
N PHE A 4 -11.96 -27.64 -7.62
CA PHE A 4 -10.99 -26.53 -7.54
C PHE A 4 -9.58 -27.08 -7.35
N PRO A 5 -8.61 -26.73 -8.22
CA PRO A 5 -7.27 -27.33 -8.17
C PRO A 5 -6.55 -26.97 -6.87
N ASN A 6 -5.71 -27.89 -6.41
CA ASN A 6 -4.78 -27.60 -5.32
C ASN A 6 -3.71 -26.61 -5.81
N PHE A 7 -3.17 -25.83 -4.88
CA PHE A 7 -2.03 -24.97 -5.16
C PHE A 7 -0.80 -25.46 -4.40
N GLY A 8 0.35 -25.30 -5.05
CA GLY A 8 1.65 -25.64 -4.51
C GLY A 8 2.67 -24.55 -4.77
N VAL A 9 3.82 -24.70 -4.14
CA VAL A 9 4.99 -23.85 -4.38
C VAL A 9 6.15 -24.74 -4.78
N VAL A 10 6.91 -24.28 -5.78
CA VAL A 10 8.17 -24.87 -6.19
C VAL A 10 9.26 -23.81 -6.15
N PHE A 11 10.33 -24.10 -5.42
CA PHE A 11 11.54 -23.28 -5.40
C PHE A 11 12.63 -24.03 -6.14
N PHE A 12 13.01 -23.53 -7.32
CA PHE A 12 14.16 -24.00 -8.05
C PHE A 12 15.44 -23.52 -7.36
N ASP A 13 16.42 -24.41 -7.22
CA ASP A 13 17.69 -24.06 -6.55
C ASP A 13 18.45 -22.98 -7.32
N ASN A 14 18.39 -23.06 -8.65
CA ASN A 14 18.98 -22.10 -9.56
C ASN A 14 17.89 -21.54 -10.49
N PRO A 15 17.42 -20.30 -10.27
CA PRO A 15 16.48 -19.64 -11.17
C PRO A 15 16.98 -19.50 -12.62
N GLU A 16 18.30 -19.45 -12.82
CA GLU A 16 18.94 -19.40 -14.13
C GLU A 16 19.10 -20.80 -14.77
N SER A 17 18.64 -21.86 -14.11
CA SER A 17 18.57 -23.21 -14.67
C SER A 17 17.49 -24.00 -13.91
N PRO A 18 16.20 -23.71 -14.16
CA PRO A 18 15.08 -24.18 -13.33
C PRO A 18 14.71 -25.64 -13.63
N GLU A 19 15.61 -26.56 -13.32
CA GLU A 19 15.43 -28.01 -13.50
C GLU A 19 15.09 -28.70 -12.18
N GLN A 20 15.90 -28.43 -11.16
CA GLN A 20 15.82 -29.06 -9.85
C GLN A 20 15.42 -28.07 -8.76
N GLY A 21 14.81 -28.59 -7.70
CA GLY A 21 14.34 -27.77 -6.60
C GLY A 21 13.55 -28.53 -5.57
N PHE A 22 12.88 -27.79 -4.69
CA PHE A 22 11.98 -28.31 -3.68
C PHE A 22 10.55 -27.88 -3.98
N ALA A 23 9.61 -28.80 -3.80
CA ALA A 23 8.20 -28.57 -4.05
C ALA A 23 7.34 -29.04 -2.87
N SER A 24 6.24 -28.34 -2.63
CA SER A 24 5.22 -28.71 -1.64
C SER A 24 3.85 -28.36 -2.19
N GLU A 25 2.89 -29.25 -1.98
CA GLU A 25 1.48 -29.08 -2.38
C GLU A 25 0.63 -28.82 -1.13
N ALA A 26 -0.16 -27.74 -1.11
CA ALA A 26 -1.09 -27.38 -0.04
C ALA A 26 -0.53 -27.54 1.40
N GLY A 27 0.75 -27.19 1.62
CA GLY A 27 1.39 -27.34 2.95
C GLY A 27 1.79 -28.76 3.35
N GLY A 28 1.73 -29.71 2.42
CA GLY A 28 2.16 -31.09 2.60
C GLY A 28 3.68 -31.26 2.79
N PRO A 29 4.16 -32.51 2.84
CA PRO A 29 5.59 -32.80 2.93
C PRO A 29 6.36 -32.21 1.74
N VAL A 30 7.52 -31.63 2.02
CA VAL A 30 8.40 -31.13 0.96
C VAL A 30 9.10 -32.30 0.29
N PHE A 31 9.11 -32.30 -1.04
CA PHE A 31 9.82 -33.29 -1.83
C PHE A 31 10.78 -32.61 -2.81
N ARG A 32 11.82 -33.34 -3.19
CA ARG A 32 12.82 -32.92 -4.17
C ARG A 32 12.28 -33.20 -5.57
N ILE A 33 12.45 -32.25 -6.48
CA ILE A 33 12.25 -32.47 -7.91
C ILE A 33 13.62 -32.47 -8.62
N VAL A 34 13.76 -33.38 -9.58
CA VAL A 34 14.89 -33.47 -10.50
C VAL A 34 14.51 -32.86 -11.86
N SER A 35 13.21 -32.81 -12.17
CA SER A 35 12.68 -32.16 -13.36
C SER A 35 11.31 -31.51 -13.10
N ILE A 36 10.92 -30.57 -13.95
CA ILE A 36 9.56 -29.99 -13.96
C ILE A 36 8.49 -31.09 -14.18
N GLY A 37 8.83 -32.19 -14.84
CA GLY A 37 7.93 -33.33 -15.06
C GLY A 37 7.54 -34.06 -13.77
N ASP A 38 8.28 -33.87 -12.68
CA ASP A 38 8.00 -34.47 -11.39
C ASP A 38 6.83 -33.76 -10.66
N LEU A 39 6.44 -32.58 -11.15
CA LEU A 39 5.32 -31.81 -10.60
C LEU A 39 3.98 -32.41 -11.04
N LYS A 40 3.08 -32.60 -10.07
CA LYS A 40 1.74 -33.13 -10.32
C LYS A 40 0.96 -32.26 -11.30
N SER A 41 0.19 -32.92 -12.15
CA SER A 41 -0.50 -32.33 -13.29
C SER A 41 -1.82 -31.64 -12.92
N ASP A 42 -2.39 -31.94 -11.77
CA ASP A 42 -3.63 -31.39 -11.21
C ASP A 42 -3.40 -30.25 -10.21
N VAL A 43 -2.14 -29.83 -10.03
CA VAL A 43 -1.73 -28.76 -9.11
C VAL A 43 -1.26 -27.53 -9.89
N ILE A 44 -1.65 -26.35 -9.42
CA ILE A 44 -1.08 -25.07 -9.88
C ILE A 44 0.11 -24.71 -9.00
N TRP A 45 1.28 -24.52 -9.60
CA TRP A 45 2.55 -24.28 -8.92
C TRP A 45 2.99 -22.84 -9.05
N VAL A 46 3.14 -22.15 -7.93
CA VAL A 46 3.80 -20.83 -7.88
C VAL A 46 5.30 -21.03 -7.70
N THR A 47 6.08 -20.48 -8.62
CA THR A 47 7.52 -20.68 -8.71
C THR A 47 8.27 -19.51 -8.07
N ASN A 48 9.56 -19.68 -7.82
CA ASN A 48 10.47 -18.61 -7.42
C ASN A 48 11.11 -17.85 -8.61
N LEU A 49 10.55 -18.00 -9.82
CA LEU A 49 11.06 -17.42 -11.06
C LEU A 49 10.39 -16.08 -11.39
N GLU A 50 11.17 -15.12 -11.85
CA GLU A 50 10.72 -13.85 -12.41
C GLU A 50 10.28 -13.99 -13.87
N TYR A 51 9.72 -12.91 -14.43
CA TYR A 51 9.25 -12.87 -15.82
C TYR A 51 10.35 -13.25 -16.83
N GLU A 52 11.56 -12.74 -16.65
CA GLU A 52 12.67 -12.98 -17.58
C GLU A 52 13.05 -14.46 -17.63
N GLN A 53 13.14 -15.13 -16.48
CA GLN A 53 13.45 -16.56 -16.41
C GLN A 53 12.30 -17.39 -16.98
N MET A 54 11.05 -17.09 -16.62
CA MET A 54 9.88 -17.77 -17.19
C MET A 54 9.81 -17.62 -18.72
N SER A 55 10.18 -16.45 -19.24
CA SER A 55 10.23 -16.17 -20.68
C SER A 55 11.35 -16.93 -21.37
N ARG A 56 12.57 -16.89 -20.81
CA ARG A 56 13.77 -17.52 -21.37
C ARG A 56 13.60 -19.03 -21.57
N TYR A 57 12.99 -19.70 -20.60
CA TYR A 57 12.73 -21.15 -20.64
C TYR A 57 11.35 -21.50 -21.18
N ASN A 58 10.60 -20.53 -21.71
CA ASN A 58 9.25 -20.71 -22.26
C ASN A 58 8.24 -21.34 -21.27
N LEU A 59 8.50 -21.22 -19.97
CA LEU A 59 7.68 -21.80 -18.90
C LEU A 59 6.35 -21.07 -18.72
N TRP A 60 6.25 -19.83 -19.18
CA TRP A 60 4.99 -19.06 -19.18
C TRP A 60 3.87 -19.72 -20.00
N ARG A 61 4.21 -20.60 -20.96
CA ARG A 61 3.23 -21.37 -21.74
C ARG A 61 2.64 -22.54 -20.96
N ASN A 62 3.26 -22.95 -19.85
CA ASN A 62 2.71 -23.98 -19.00
C ASN A 62 1.65 -23.35 -18.09
N PRO A 63 0.35 -23.64 -18.29
CA PRO A 63 -0.72 -22.98 -17.53
C PRO A 63 -0.67 -23.30 -16.03
N LYS A 64 0.03 -24.37 -15.64
CA LYS A 64 0.20 -24.80 -14.25
C LYS A 64 1.29 -24.03 -13.52
N LEU A 65 2.25 -23.44 -14.23
CA LEU A 65 3.34 -22.69 -13.62
C LEU A 65 2.99 -21.21 -13.56
N LYS A 66 3.04 -20.64 -12.35
CA LYS A 66 2.84 -19.22 -12.08
C LYS A 66 4.14 -18.64 -11.55
N ARG A 67 4.48 -17.42 -11.96
CA ARG A 67 5.70 -16.71 -11.53
C ARG A 67 5.68 -16.36 -10.03
N CYS A 68 6.83 -15.97 -9.49
CA CYS A 68 6.95 -15.54 -8.08
C CYS A 68 6.12 -14.30 -7.71
N SER A 69 5.76 -13.49 -8.71
CA SER A 69 4.81 -12.38 -8.64
C SER A 69 3.40 -12.78 -9.11
N PHE A 70 2.96 -13.99 -8.74
CA PHE A 70 1.57 -14.41 -8.91
C PHE A 70 0.65 -13.54 -8.05
N PHE A 71 0.95 -13.41 -6.76
CA PHE A 71 0.38 -12.36 -5.93
C PHE A 71 1.07 -11.02 -6.20
N ARG A 72 0.47 -9.92 -5.76
CA ARG A 72 1.10 -8.59 -5.84
C ARG A 72 2.46 -8.58 -5.16
N GLU A 73 2.56 -9.12 -3.95
CA GLU A 73 3.83 -9.25 -3.25
C GLU A 73 4.56 -10.51 -3.72
N ASN A 74 5.85 -10.40 -3.99
CA ASN A 74 6.66 -11.52 -4.45
C ASN A 74 6.81 -12.57 -3.35
N LEU A 75 6.80 -13.87 -3.68
CA LEU A 75 7.07 -14.98 -2.74
C LEU A 75 8.28 -14.74 -1.83
N TYR A 76 9.40 -14.19 -2.32
CA TYR A 76 10.56 -13.88 -1.49
C TYR A 76 10.25 -12.84 -0.40
N ARG A 77 9.42 -11.86 -0.72
CA ARG A 77 9.00 -10.83 0.23
C ARG A 77 7.98 -11.35 1.23
N ILE A 78 7.04 -12.18 0.78
CA ILE A 78 6.11 -12.89 1.67
C ILE A 78 6.88 -13.79 2.65
N ALA A 79 7.91 -14.51 2.17
CA ALA A 79 8.78 -15.32 3.02
C ALA A 79 9.46 -14.46 4.10
N LYS A 80 10.03 -13.32 3.69
CA LYS A 80 10.64 -12.34 4.61
C LYS A 80 9.64 -11.77 5.62
N GLU A 81 8.42 -11.42 5.20
CA GLU A 81 7.35 -10.97 6.10
C GLU A 81 7.06 -12.01 7.19
N LEU A 82 7.10 -13.30 6.84
CA LEU A 82 6.93 -14.43 7.75
C LEU A 82 8.20 -14.81 8.54
N GLY A 83 9.32 -14.13 8.34
CA GLY A 83 10.60 -14.46 9.00
C GLY A 83 11.24 -15.76 8.48
N LEU A 84 10.81 -16.23 7.31
CA LEU A 84 11.34 -17.45 6.70
C LEU A 84 12.65 -17.16 5.98
N SER A 85 13.69 -17.89 6.34
CA SER A 85 14.96 -17.87 5.60
C SER A 85 14.81 -18.65 4.30
N VAL A 86 14.99 -17.95 3.19
CA VAL A 86 15.09 -18.54 1.85
C VAL A 86 16.59 -18.79 1.57
N SER A 87 17.19 -19.70 2.34
CA SER A 87 18.54 -20.22 2.05
C SER A 87 18.44 -21.47 1.18
N SER A 88 19.47 -21.73 0.40
CA SER A 88 19.57 -22.93 -0.47
C SER A 88 19.56 -24.26 0.29
N SER A 89 19.71 -24.25 1.62
CA SER A 89 19.77 -25.45 2.48
C SER A 89 18.47 -25.76 3.23
N GLY A 90 17.52 -24.83 3.31
CA GLY A 90 16.29 -24.99 4.08
C GLY A 90 15.07 -25.15 3.19
N SER A 91 14.26 -26.21 3.38
CA SER A 91 13.07 -26.47 2.55
C SER A 91 11.75 -26.03 3.21
N MET A 92 11.79 -25.61 4.48
CA MET A 92 10.58 -25.29 5.25
C MET A 92 9.79 -24.12 4.66
N HIS A 93 10.47 -23.12 4.09
CA HIS A 93 9.80 -21.99 3.46
C HIS A 93 8.87 -22.45 2.32
N VAL A 94 9.25 -23.49 1.56
CA VAL A 94 8.44 -24.06 0.48
C VAL A 94 7.12 -24.60 1.02
N ARG A 95 7.16 -25.31 2.16
CA ARG A 95 5.96 -25.84 2.81
C ARG A 95 5.04 -24.74 3.34
N VAL A 96 5.57 -23.78 4.09
CA VAL A 96 4.75 -22.67 4.63
C VAL A 96 4.11 -21.85 3.51
N LEU A 97 4.90 -21.48 2.49
CA LEU A 97 4.40 -20.70 1.36
C LEU A 97 3.36 -21.48 0.55
N SER A 98 3.56 -22.79 0.38
CA SER A 98 2.59 -23.68 -0.27
C SER A 98 1.25 -23.70 0.45
N GLU A 99 1.26 -23.87 1.78
CA GLU A 99 0.06 -23.81 2.62
C GLU A 99 -0.65 -22.45 2.50
N LEU A 100 0.14 -21.37 2.53
CA LEU A 100 -0.36 -20.01 2.45
C LEU A 100 -1.03 -19.74 1.09
N VAL A 101 -0.37 -20.09 -0.02
CA VAL A 101 -0.90 -19.91 -1.37
C VAL A 101 -2.20 -20.68 -1.53
N ASP A 102 -2.24 -21.96 -1.13
CA ASP A 102 -3.44 -22.80 -1.22
C ASP A 102 -4.59 -22.24 -0.38
N ARG A 103 -4.31 -21.82 0.86
CA ARG A 103 -5.33 -21.20 1.72
C ARG A 103 -5.88 -19.91 1.12
N VAL A 104 -5.03 -19.02 0.60
CA VAL A 104 -5.47 -17.79 -0.10
C VAL A 104 -6.40 -18.16 -1.25
N MET A 105 -6.01 -19.11 -2.10
CA MET A 105 -6.79 -19.48 -3.28
C MET A 105 -8.12 -20.15 -2.92
N ARG A 106 -8.18 -20.98 -1.88
CA ARG A 106 -9.44 -21.57 -1.40
C ARG A 106 -10.41 -20.54 -0.84
N ILE A 107 -9.92 -19.60 -0.02
CA ILE A 107 -10.74 -18.49 0.50
C ILE A 107 -11.26 -17.66 -0.68
N SER A 108 -10.38 -17.36 -1.63
CA SER A 108 -10.71 -16.59 -2.84
C SER A 108 -11.76 -17.30 -3.68
N ASN A 109 -11.64 -18.61 -3.91
CA ASN A 109 -12.62 -19.38 -4.67
C ASN A 109 -13.98 -19.44 -3.96
N LYS A 110 -13.99 -19.61 -2.63
CA LYS A 110 -15.22 -19.60 -1.83
C LYS A 110 -15.99 -18.30 -2.03
N HIS A 111 -15.28 -17.17 -2.09
CA HIS A 111 -15.86 -15.84 -2.19
C HIS A 111 -16.16 -15.40 -3.63
N TYR A 112 -15.20 -15.47 -4.55
CA TYR A 112 -15.34 -14.98 -5.93
C TYR A 112 -15.88 -16.01 -6.93
N LYS A 113 -15.96 -17.29 -6.57
CA LYS A 113 -16.31 -18.39 -7.49
C LYS A 113 -15.41 -18.40 -8.72
N ILE A 114 -14.13 -18.71 -8.51
CA ILE A 114 -13.09 -18.57 -9.52
C ILE A 114 -13.23 -19.69 -10.56
N ASP A 115 -13.56 -19.32 -11.79
CA ASP A 115 -13.66 -20.26 -12.92
C ASP A 115 -12.32 -20.49 -13.63
N LEU A 116 -11.50 -19.45 -13.76
CA LEU A 116 -10.23 -19.50 -14.50
C LEU A 116 -9.07 -18.88 -13.73
N ILE A 117 -7.94 -19.61 -13.65
CA ILE A 117 -6.70 -19.11 -13.05
C ILE A 117 -5.87 -18.34 -14.08
N GLY A 118 -5.79 -17.02 -13.91
CA GLY A 118 -5.01 -16.12 -14.74
C GLY A 118 -3.49 -16.29 -14.61
N GLY A 119 -2.72 -15.45 -15.32
CA GLY A 119 -1.25 -15.42 -15.20
C GLY A 119 -0.76 -14.87 -13.86
N ASN A 120 -1.58 -14.04 -13.22
CA ASN A 120 -1.40 -13.54 -11.86
C ASN A 120 -2.75 -13.53 -11.13
N PHE A 121 -2.71 -13.28 -9.84
CA PHE A 121 -3.88 -13.34 -8.97
C PHE A 121 -4.84 -12.19 -9.23
N LYS A 122 -4.34 -10.99 -9.59
CA LYS A 122 -5.19 -9.90 -10.07
C LYS A 122 -6.04 -10.37 -11.26
N ASP A 123 -5.45 -10.95 -12.29
CA ASP A 123 -6.18 -11.41 -13.48
C ASP A 123 -7.20 -12.51 -13.14
N THR A 124 -6.90 -13.31 -12.10
CA THR A 124 -7.77 -14.38 -11.59
C THR A 124 -9.03 -13.82 -10.94
N ILE A 125 -8.90 -12.84 -10.03
CA ILE A 125 -10.06 -12.26 -9.34
C ILE A 125 -10.74 -11.16 -10.14
N SER A 126 -10.03 -10.53 -11.09
CA SER A 126 -10.57 -9.45 -11.91
C SER A 126 -11.81 -9.91 -12.67
N GLN A 127 -11.90 -11.18 -13.10
CA GLN A 127 -13.08 -11.71 -13.78
C GLN A 127 -14.36 -11.57 -12.95
N ALA A 128 -14.30 -11.91 -11.66
CA ALA A 128 -15.43 -11.73 -10.74
C ALA A 128 -15.75 -10.25 -10.48
N LEU A 129 -14.75 -9.37 -10.62
CA LEU A 129 -14.88 -7.93 -10.45
C LEU A 129 -15.23 -7.19 -11.76
N MET A 130 -15.15 -7.83 -12.94
CA MET A 130 -15.21 -7.14 -14.24
C MET A 130 -16.54 -6.42 -14.48
N THR A 131 -17.68 -7.10 -14.30
CA THR A 131 -19.00 -6.51 -14.55
C THR A 131 -19.23 -5.29 -13.65
N PRO A 132 -19.04 -5.38 -12.33
CA PRO A 132 -19.16 -4.20 -11.47
C PRO A 132 -18.15 -3.10 -11.79
N LEU A 133 -16.93 -3.44 -12.19
CA LEU A 133 -15.91 -2.43 -12.55
C LEU A 133 -16.26 -1.67 -13.83
N VAL A 134 -16.85 -2.35 -14.82
CA VAL A 134 -17.35 -1.69 -16.03
C VAL A 134 -18.52 -0.76 -15.70
N GLU A 135 -19.40 -1.14 -14.76
CA GLU A 135 -20.50 -0.31 -14.27
C GLU A 135 -20.03 0.87 -13.39
N ALA A 136 -18.97 0.68 -12.60
CA ALA A 136 -18.33 1.73 -11.83
C ALA A 136 -17.69 2.79 -12.73
N ASP A 137 -17.13 2.33 -13.84
CA ASP A 137 -16.53 3.16 -14.87
C ASP A 137 -17.56 3.59 -15.94
N ALA A 138 -18.86 3.22 -15.78
CA ALA A 138 -19.91 3.57 -16.72
C ALA A 138 -20.13 5.09 -16.70
N GLY A 139 -19.87 5.70 -17.85
CA GLY A 139 -19.70 7.14 -18.01
C GLY A 139 -18.40 7.45 -18.74
N GLY A 140 -17.35 6.62 -18.57
CA GLY A 140 -16.00 6.89 -19.07
C GLY A 140 -15.57 8.32 -18.73
N SER A 141 -14.52 8.83 -19.38
CA SER A 141 -14.47 10.28 -19.58
C SER A 141 -15.41 10.73 -20.70
N GLY A 142 -15.76 9.81 -21.61
CA GLY A 142 -16.34 10.12 -22.92
C GLY A 142 -15.40 10.95 -23.81
N ASN A 143 -14.17 11.20 -23.35
CA ASN A 143 -13.28 12.23 -23.86
C ASN A 143 -11.83 11.71 -23.87
N LEU A 144 -11.33 11.40 -25.07
CA LEU A 144 -9.97 10.90 -25.27
C LEU A 144 -8.89 11.78 -24.63
N LEU A 145 -9.09 13.10 -24.58
CA LEU A 145 -8.14 14.01 -23.94
C LEU A 145 -8.04 13.73 -22.44
N VAL A 146 -9.16 13.53 -21.77
CA VAL A 146 -9.19 13.23 -20.32
C VAL A 146 -8.58 11.85 -20.06
N ASP A 147 -8.84 10.85 -20.93
CA ASP A 147 -8.23 9.52 -20.79
C ASP A 147 -6.69 9.56 -20.91
N ASP A 148 -6.15 10.40 -21.78
CA ASP A 148 -4.70 10.64 -21.90
C ASP A 148 -4.15 11.32 -20.63
N CYS A 149 -4.87 12.31 -20.09
CA CYS A 149 -4.50 13.00 -18.85
C CYS A 149 -4.53 12.08 -17.63
N LEU A 150 -5.56 11.23 -17.52
CA LEU A 150 -5.65 10.17 -16.51
C LEU A 150 -4.50 9.18 -16.66
N SER A 151 -4.12 8.88 -17.90
CA SER A 151 -3.01 7.98 -18.18
C SER A 151 -1.67 8.52 -17.71
N GLU A 152 -1.44 9.82 -17.88
CA GLU A 152 -0.26 10.52 -17.34
C GLU A 152 -0.31 10.64 -15.81
N ALA A 153 -1.48 10.89 -15.22
CA ALA A 153 -1.64 11.01 -13.77
C ALA A 153 -1.48 9.69 -13.02
N PHE A 154 -1.75 8.56 -13.67
CA PHE A 154 -1.65 7.24 -13.05
C PHE A 154 -0.21 6.90 -12.64
N ASN A 155 0.01 6.90 -11.33
CA ASN A 155 1.18 6.32 -10.69
C ASN A 155 0.74 5.25 -9.70
N THR A 156 1.56 4.25 -9.43
CA THR A 156 1.24 3.19 -8.45
C THR A 156 2.10 3.25 -7.19
N TYR A 157 3.24 3.92 -7.26
CA TYR A 157 4.23 3.96 -6.20
C TYR A 157 5.06 5.23 -6.31
N GLN A 158 5.32 5.89 -5.19
CA GLN A 158 6.24 7.02 -5.16
C GLN A 158 7.65 6.53 -4.85
N VAL A 159 8.57 6.69 -5.81
CA VAL A 159 9.99 6.45 -5.58
C VAL A 159 10.62 7.73 -5.03
N CYS A 160 11.40 7.59 -3.96
CA CYS A 160 12.24 8.66 -3.43
C CYS A 160 13.66 8.36 -3.89
N TYR A 161 14.30 9.27 -4.65
CA TYR A 161 15.72 9.12 -4.96
C TYR A 161 16.55 9.78 -3.87
N GLY A 162 17.66 9.13 -3.54
CA GLY A 162 18.59 9.61 -2.54
C GLY A 162 19.86 8.77 -2.53
N HIS A 163 20.85 9.22 -1.78
CA HIS A 163 22.03 8.40 -1.50
C HIS A 163 21.69 7.42 -0.37
N TYR A 164 21.73 6.13 -0.66
CA TYR A 164 21.49 5.06 0.30
C TYR A 164 22.81 4.34 0.59
N PRO A 165 23.35 4.46 1.81
CA PRO A 165 24.61 3.81 2.17
C PRO A 165 24.53 2.28 2.05
N SER A 166 25.65 1.64 1.69
CA SER A 166 25.73 0.19 1.44
C SER A 166 25.62 -0.67 2.70
N ASP A 167 25.88 -0.09 3.86
CA ASP A 167 25.76 -0.70 5.19
C ASP A 167 24.33 -0.62 5.76
N HIS A 168 23.39 0.02 5.05
CA HIS A 168 21.98 -0.01 5.40
C HIS A 168 21.28 -1.25 4.86
N VAL A 169 20.29 -1.71 5.61
CA VAL A 169 19.31 -2.70 5.16
C VAL A 169 18.01 -2.00 4.74
N THR A 170 17.34 -2.55 3.74
CA THR A 170 16.01 -2.06 3.32
C THR A 170 14.93 -2.82 4.06
N VAL A 171 14.07 -2.10 4.77
CA VAL A 171 12.92 -2.62 5.51
C VAL A 171 11.63 -2.09 4.86
N ASN A 172 10.71 -3.00 4.53
CA ASN A 172 9.40 -2.65 4.01
C ASN A 172 8.38 -2.66 5.16
N LEU A 173 7.95 -1.48 5.58
CA LEU A 173 6.96 -1.31 6.65
C LEU A 173 5.56 -1.29 6.04
N LYS A 174 4.63 -2.05 6.61
CA LYS A 174 3.28 -2.21 6.05
C LYS A 174 2.21 -1.88 7.08
N PHE A 175 1.14 -1.22 6.66
CA PHE A 175 -0.08 -1.22 7.46
C PHE A 175 -0.65 -2.65 7.52
N SER A 176 -1.54 -2.92 8.48
CA SER A 176 -2.35 -4.14 8.42
C SER A 176 -3.05 -4.22 7.06
N LYS A 177 -2.77 -5.28 6.29
CA LYS A 177 -3.19 -5.36 4.87
C LYS A 177 -4.72 -5.36 4.72
N VAL A 178 -5.44 -6.00 5.64
CA VAL A 178 -6.91 -6.03 5.63
C VAL A 178 -7.48 -4.67 6.01
N PHE A 179 -7.01 -4.08 7.12
CA PHE A 179 -7.41 -2.75 7.55
C PHE A 179 -7.17 -1.72 6.45
N TYR A 180 -5.96 -1.69 5.91
CA TYR A 180 -5.57 -0.74 4.87
C TYR A 180 -6.40 -0.87 3.59
N ALA A 181 -6.71 -2.10 3.19
CA ALA A 181 -7.58 -2.33 2.03
C ALA A 181 -8.97 -1.72 2.23
N ASN A 182 -9.58 -1.94 3.40
CA ASN A 182 -10.87 -1.33 3.74
C ASN A 182 -10.80 0.20 3.72
N GLU A 183 -9.77 0.78 4.32
CA GLU A 183 -9.57 2.23 4.35
C GLU A 183 -9.46 2.81 2.93
N VAL A 184 -8.61 2.26 2.07
CA VAL A 184 -8.44 2.77 0.70
C VAL A 184 -9.71 2.60 -0.13
N MET A 185 -10.42 1.48 0.00
CA MET A 185 -11.67 1.26 -0.75
C MET A 185 -12.84 2.12 -0.25
N SER A 186 -12.76 2.62 0.98
CA SER A 186 -13.72 3.60 1.53
C SER A 186 -13.48 5.02 1.01
N MET A 187 -12.39 5.25 0.28
CA MET A 187 -12.09 6.57 -0.25
C MET A 187 -12.95 6.89 -1.48
N PRO A 188 -13.43 8.13 -1.62
CA PRO A 188 -14.28 8.51 -2.73
C PRO A 188 -13.48 8.63 -4.03
N VAL A 189 -14.13 8.27 -5.14
CA VAL A 189 -13.58 8.35 -6.50
C VAL A 189 -14.44 9.22 -7.40
N PRO A 190 -13.93 9.68 -8.57
CA PRO A 190 -14.71 10.47 -9.49
C PRO A 190 -15.80 9.67 -10.16
N PHE A 191 -16.95 10.31 -10.36
CA PHE A 191 -18.08 9.79 -11.09
C PHE A 191 -18.72 10.86 -12.00
N GLY A 192 -19.26 10.42 -13.14
CA GLY A 192 -19.95 11.26 -14.12
C GLY A 192 -19.03 11.83 -15.22
N GLY A 193 -19.59 12.73 -16.02
CA GLY A 193 -18.89 13.41 -17.11
C GLY A 193 -17.78 14.35 -16.63
N TRP A 194 -16.90 14.73 -17.55
CA TRP A 194 -15.76 15.61 -17.28
C TRP A 194 -15.86 16.92 -18.05
N THR A 195 -15.61 18.03 -17.36
CA THR A 195 -15.63 19.37 -17.95
C THR A 195 -14.32 20.10 -17.71
N SER A 196 -13.87 20.85 -18.72
CA SER A 196 -12.69 21.72 -18.59
C SER A 196 -13.06 23.02 -17.89
N ILE A 197 -12.29 23.39 -16.87
CA ILE A 197 -12.47 24.64 -16.14
C ILE A 197 -11.63 25.73 -16.82
N LYS A 198 -12.30 26.78 -17.32
CA LYS A 198 -11.65 27.84 -18.13
C LYS A 198 -10.94 28.90 -17.28
N ASP A 199 -11.51 29.24 -16.11
CA ASP A 199 -11.04 30.34 -15.27
C ASP A 199 -10.14 29.86 -14.12
N VAL A 200 -9.03 29.21 -14.48
CA VAL A 200 -8.05 28.74 -13.50
C VAL A 200 -7.20 29.92 -13.01
N PRO A 201 -6.92 30.05 -11.70
CA PRO A 201 -6.02 31.08 -11.19
C PRO A 201 -4.66 31.03 -11.91
N THR A 202 -4.33 32.09 -12.63
CA THR A 202 -3.05 32.22 -13.34
C THR A 202 -2.05 33.01 -12.49
N GLY A 203 -0.83 32.49 -12.34
CA GLY A 203 0.32 33.23 -11.81
C GLY A 203 1.13 32.49 -10.73
N TRP A 204 2.43 32.79 -10.67
CA TRP A 204 3.31 32.40 -9.56
C TRP A 204 3.07 33.36 -8.40
N HIS A 205 2.29 32.94 -7.40
CA HIS A 205 2.13 33.72 -6.17
C HIS A 205 2.93 33.09 -5.04
N ALA A 206 4.25 33.17 -5.16
CA ALA A 206 5.17 32.94 -4.05
C ALA A 206 5.01 34.08 -3.04
N ARG A 207 4.52 33.77 -1.83
CA ARG A 207 4.87 34.50 -0.60
C ARG A 207 4.27 33.96 0.70
N ASN A 208 3.39 32.97 0.67
CA ASN A 208 2.81 32.46 1.91
C ASN A 208 3.52 31.18 2.34
N LYS A 209 3.97 31.17 3.61
CA LYS A 209 4.41 29.96 4.31
C LYS A 209 3.32 28.88 4.24
N VAL A 210 3.75 27.62 4.24
CA VAL A 210 3.00 26.36 4.43
C VAL A 210 1.48 26.55 4.58
N GLY A 211 0.69 26.10 3.59
CA GLY A 211 -0.76 25.97 3.72
C GLY A 211 -1.62 27.22 3.52
N GLY A 212 -1.16 28.23 2.78
CA GLY A 212 -1.94 29.47 2.57
C GLY A 212 -1.81 30.10 1.19
N SER A 213 -1.39 29.34 0.17
CA SER A 213 -1.29 29.84 -1.20
C SER A 213 -2.67 30.01 -1.82
N LYS A 214 -2.81 30.96 -2.77
CA LYS A 214 -4.07 31.11 -3.53
C LYS A 214 -4.46 29.82 -4.25
N ALA A 215 -3.46 29.09 -4.77
CA ALA A 215 -3.66 27.81 -5.43
C ALA A 215 -4.17 26.75 -4.45
N PHE A 216 -3.57 26.66 -3.26
CA PHE A 216 -4.03 25.74 -2.20
C PHE A 216 -5.49 26.01 -1.82
N ASN A 217 -5.83 27.26 -1.47
CA ASN A 217 -7.18 27.64 -1.09
C ASN A 217 -8.20 27.38 -2.22
N TYR A 218 -7.83 27.73 -3.46
CA TYR A 218 -8.68 27.49 -4.62
C TYR A 218 -8.96 26.00 -4.84
N LEU A 219 -7.90 25.17 -4.84
CA LEU A 219 -8.05 23.72 -5.01
C LEU A 219 -8.85 23.09 -3.87
N GLN A 220 -8.63 23.55 -2.64
CA GLN A 220 -9.34 23.07 -1.46
C GLN A 220 -10.85 23.35 -1.58
N GLU A 221 -11.26 24.56 -1.95
CA GLU A 221 -12.68 24.89 -2.13
C GLU A 221 -13.30 24.15 -3.31
N MET A 222 -12.60 24.08 -4.45
CA MET A 222 -13.10 23.38 -5.65
C MET A 222 -13.26 21.88 -5.41
N SER A 223 -12.31 21.27 -4.69
CA SER A 223 -12.34 19.83 -4.39
C SER A 223 -13.45 19.44 -3.42
N LYS A 224 -14.08 20.39 -2.71
CA LYS A 224 -15.27 20.11 -1.88
C LYS A 224 -16.49 19.80 -2.74
N GLN A 225 -16.52 20.39 -3.93
CA GLN A 225 -17.66 20.34 -4.83
C GLN A 225 -17.51 19.18 -5.82
N GLN A 226 -16.31 18.97 -6.35
CA GLN A 226 -16.07 18.04 -7.45
C GLN A 226 -14.65 17.48 -7.47
N PRO A 227 -14.44 16.24 -7.96
CA PRO A 227 -13.12 15.69 -8.18
C PRO A 227 -12.38 16.44 -9.28
N LEU A 228 -11.10 16.76 -9.04
CA LEU A 228 -10.27 17.53 -9.95
C LEU A 228 -9.13 16.68 -10.52
N LEU A 229 -8.84 16.86 -11.81
CA LEU A 229 -7.62 16.42 -12.47
C LEU A 229 -6.86 17.66 -12.92
N CYS A 230 -5.64 17.87 -12.42
CA CYS A 230 -4.93 19.13 -12.56
C CYS A 230 -3.63 18.95 -13.32
N ASN A 231 -3.41 19.76 -14.35
CA ASN A 231 -2.12 19.91 -15.00
C ASN A 231 -1.33 20.99 -14.27
N ILE A 232 -0.25 20.61 -13.61
CA ILE A 232 0.51 21.51 -12.75
C ILE A 232 1.98 21.60 -13.17
N ALA A 233 2.61 22.69 -12.76
CA ALA A 233 4.06 22.80 -12.66
C ALA A 233 4.42 23.15 -11.22
N VAL A 234 5.44 22.50 -10.66
CA VAL A 234 5.84 22.68 -9.26
C VAL A 234 7.22 23.35 -9.20
N LYS A 235 7.39 24.33 -8.31
CA LYS A 235 8.71 24.87 -7.91
C LYS A 235 8.74 25.10 -6.41
N ASN A 236 9.95 25.38 -5.89
CA ASN A 236 10.17 25.77 -4.49
C ASN A 236 9.50 24.83 -3.48
N ILE A 237 9.54 23.51 -3.74
CA ILE A 237 9.10 22.53 -2.75
C ILE A 237 9.98 22.67 -1.51
N ASP A 238 9.37 22.56 -0.34
CA ASP A 238 10.04 22.47 0.95
C ASP A 238 11.20 21.47 0.85
N LYS A 239 12.41 21.96 1.11
CA LYS A 239 13.64 21.18 0.96
C LYS A 239 13.65 19.96 1.88
N GLU A 240 12.96 20.01 3.02
CA GLU A 240 12.86 18.86 3.92
C GLU A 240 12.13 17.69 3.25
N PHE A 241 11.07 17.97 2.48
CA PHE A 241 10.18 16.96 1.91
C PHE A 241 10.28 16.80 0.40
N ALA A 242 11.16 17.57 -0.27
CA ALA A 242 11.30 17.58 -1.73
C ALA A 242 11.47 16.16 -2.32
N GLU A 243 12.34 15.34 -1.74
CA GLU A 243 12.57 13.95 -2.19
C GLU A 243 11.33 13.05 -2.06
N LEU A 244 10.44 13.33 -1.11
CA LEU A 244 9.19 12.56 -0.90
C LEU A 244 8.07 12.99 -1.85
N LEU A 245 8.10 14.25 -2.31
CA LEU A 245 7.00 14.89 -3.04
C LEU A 245 7.30 15.09 -4.52
N ASP A 246 8.48 14.69 -4.98
CA ASP A 246 8.88 14.92 -6.35
C ASP A 246 8.01 14.12 -7.35
N VAL A 247 7.15 14.86 -8.05
CA VAL A 247 6.23 14.34 -9.06
C VAL A 247 6.96 13.93 -10.35
N ALA A 248 8.19 14.42 -10.54
CA ALA A 248 9.07 14.05 -11.64
C ALA A 248 9.89 12.79 -11.34
N ASN A 249 9.91 12.29 -10.10
CA ASN A 249 10.59 11.05 -9.76
C ASN A 249 9.83 9.84 -10.31
N GLY A 250 10.50 9.08 -11.19
CA GLY A 250 9.96 7.91 -11.89
C GLY A 250 10.41 7.85 -13.35
N SER A 251 9.81 6.96 -14.14
CA SER A 251 10.17 6.76 -15.56
C SER A 251 9.65 7.86 -16.50
N SER A 252 8.70 8.69 -16.06
CA SER A 252 8.13 9.80 -16.85
C SER A 252 7.81 11.01 -15.97
N ARG A 253 8.20 12.21 -16.42
CA ARG A 253 7.75 13.47 -15.79
C ARG A 253 6.23 13.56 -15.91
N ARG A 254 5.50 13.52 -14.80
CA ARG A 254 4.04 13.71 -14.76
C ARG A 254 3.72 15.17 -14.47
N ASN A 255 2.91 15.79 -15.32
CA ASN A 255 2.34 17.12 -15.06
C ASN A 255 0.89 17.01 -14.61
N TRP A 256 0.18 15.97 -15.02
CA TRP A 256 -1.17 15.68 -14.54
C TRP A 256 -1.15 14.96 -13.19
N VAL A 257 -1.91 15.46 -12.23
CA VAL A 257 -2.11 14.86 -10.91
C VAL A 257 -3.57 14.97 -10.49
N THR A 258 -3.98 14.14 -9.54
CA THR A 258 -5.30 14.27 -8.91
C THR A 258 -5.39 15.53 -8.05
N GLY A 259 -6.61 16.02 -7.78
CA GLY A 259 -6.85 17.20 -6.96
C GLY A 259 -6.23 17.08 -5.56
N GLN A 260 -6.35 15.91 -4.92
CA GLN A 260 -5.75 15.65 -3.61
C GLN A 260 -4.20 15.69 -3.63
N GLU A 261 -3.57 15.23 -4.71
CA GLU A 261 -2.12 15.39 -4.88
C GLU A 261 -1.74 16.86 -5.13
N ALA A 262 -2.51 17.57 -5.97
CA ALA A 262 -2.29 18.99 -6.23
C ALA A 262 -2.39 19.81 -4.94
N ILE A 263 -3.36 19.52 -4.08
CA ILE A 263 -3.53 20.16 -2.76
C ILE A 263 -2.31 19.88 -1.88
N LEU A 264 -1.84 18.63 -1.81
CA LEU A 264 -0.62 18.28 -1.05
C LEU A 264 0.60 19.07 -1.56
N LEU A 265 0.79 19.11 -2.87
CA LEU A 265 1.91 19.83 -3.48
C LEU A 265 1.82 21.34 -3.27
N ALA A 266 0.61 21.91 -3.34
CA ALA A 266 0.36 23.33 -3.06
C ALA A 266 0.59 23.71 -1.58
N PHE A 267 0.52 22.72 -0.69
CA PHE A 267 0.79 22.92 0.74
C PHE A 267 2.29 23.02 1.02
N TYR A 268 3.11 22.19 0.35
CA TYR A 268 4.56 22.10 0.54
C TYR A 268 5.39 22.83 -0.52
N GLY A 269 4.78 23.46 -1.51
CA GLY A 269 5.51 24.14 -2.58
C GLY A 269 4.65 25.10 -3.38
N ASP A 270 5.30 25.81 -4.30
CA ASP A 270 4.64 26.70 -5.23
C ASP A 270 4.18 25.90 -6.46
N ILE A 271 2.87 25.81 -6.66
CA ILE A 271 2.30 25.18 -7.86
C ILE A 271 1.71 26.22 -8.80
N TYR A 272 1.87 25.99 -10.10
CA TYR A 272 1.20 26.70 -11.18
C TYR A 272 0.22 25.75 -11.86
N ILE A 273 -1.07 26.09 -11.85
CA ILE A 273 -2.11 25.27 -12.46
C ILE A 273 -2.29 25.74 -13.90
N LYS A 274 -1.99 24.87 -14.87
CA LYS A 274 -2.12 25.14 -16.31
C LYS A 274 -3.53 24.87 -16.79
N GLU A 275 -4.12 23.77 -16.32
CA GLU A 275 -5.41 23.28 -16.78
C GLU A 275 -6.05 22.43 -15.68
N ILE A 276 -7.38 22.42 -15.63
CA ILE A 276 -8.16 21.56 -14.74
C ILE A 276 -9.29 20.91 -15.54
N PHE A 277 -9.43 19.60 -15.38
CA PHE A 277 -10.69 18.91 -15.65
C PHE A 277 -11.37 18.59 -14.33
N ALA A 278 -12.69 18.74 -14.28
CA ALA A 278 -13.49 18.39 -13.13
C ALA A 278 -14.59 17.39 -13.52
N ALA A 279 -14.72 16.34 -12.71
CA ALA A 279 -15.79 15.36 -12.83
C ALA A 279 -17.06 15.87 -12.13
N GLU A 280 -18.23 15.38 -12.52
CA GLU A 280 -19.51 15.81 -11.93
C GLU A 280 -19.60 15.63 -10.41
N SER A 281 -19.09 14.51 -9.87
CA SER A 281 -19.25 14.22 -8.44
C SER A 281 -18.22 13.22 -7.90
N TYR A 282 -18.10 13.19 -6.57
CA TYR A 282 -17.45 12.09 -5.85
C TYR A 282 -18.47 10.99 -5.53
N GLN A 283 -18.02 9.75 -5.53
CA GLN A 283 -18.83 8.60 -5.11
C GLN A 283 -17.99 7.54 -4.39
N LEU A 284 -18.64 6.81 -3.47
CA LEU A 284 -18.06 5.63 -2.82
C LEU A 284 -18.28 4.36 -3.66
N LEU A 285 -17.25 3.53 -3.77
CA LEU A 285 -17.35 2.32 -4.59
C LEU A 285 -18.30 1.27 -4.03
N VAL A 286 -18.38 1.18 -2.71
CA VAL A 286 -19.26 0.25 -1.98
C VAL A 286 -20.75 0.53 -2.23
N GLU A 287 -21.13 1.71 -2.70
CA GLU A 287 -22.51 2.05 -3.03
C GLU A 287 -22.97 1.45 -4.37
N ARG A 288 -22.03 1.04 -5.23
CA ARG A 288 -22.33 0.50 -6.57
C ARG A 288 -22.11 -0.98 -6.70
N ILE A 289 -21.18 -1.50 -5.93
CA ILE A 289 -20.63 -2.83 -6.11
C ILE A 289 -20.56 -3.50 -4.75
N ASP A 290 -20.96 -4.77 -4.69
CA ASP A 290 -20.62 -5.62 -3.55
C ASP A 290 -19.11 -5.88 -3.55
N LEU A 291 -18.36 -4.98 -2.90
CA LEU A 291 -16.90 -5.02 -2.74
C LEU A 291 -16.50 -5.51 -1.36
N ALA A 292 -17.42 -6.09 -0.60
CA ALA A 292 -17.12 -6.52 0.74
C ALA A 292 -15.99 -7.56 0.69
N LEU A 293 -14.84 -7.23 1.28
CA LEU A 293 -13.82 -8.24 1.53
C LEU A 293 -14.44 -9.37 2.35
N PRO A 294 -14.06 -10.62 2.10
CA PRO A 294 -14.48 -11.70 2.99
C PRO A 294 -14.06 -11.35 4.42
N SER A 295 -15.02 -11.36 5.34
CA SER A 295 -14.77 -11.09 6.75
C SER A 295 -14.78 -12.41 7.52
N GLU A 296 -13.69 -12.66 8.24
CA GLU A 296 -13.53 -13.79 9.15
C GLU A 296 -13.32 -13.26 10.60
N GLY A 297 -13.92 -12.09 10.89
CA GLY A 297 -13.76 -11.36 12.15
C GLY A 297 -12.33 -10.88 12.41
N VAL A 298 -12.02 -10.62 13.68
CA VAL A 298 -10.71 -10.08 14.13
C VAL A 298 -9.55 -11.00 13.76
N ILE A 299 -9.76 -12.32 13.78
CA ILE A 299 -8.74 -13.30 13.39
C ILE A 299 -8.41 -13.15 11.89
N GLY A 300 -9.43 -12.90 11.07
CA GLY A 300 -9.25 -12.60 9.64
C GLY A 300 -8.41 -11.35 9.42
N GLU A 301 -8.62 -10.28 10.19
CA GLU A 301 -7.89 -9.02 10.05
C GLU A 301 -6.38 -9.14 10.31
N LEU A 302 -5.97 -10.10 11.16
CA LEU A 302 -4.57 -10.37 11.47
C LEU A 302 -3.98 -11.51 10.63
N SER A 303 -4.79 -12.19 9.82
CA SER A 303 -4.37 -13.34 9.03
C SER A 303 -3.57 -12.93 7.80
N MET A 304 -2.41 -13.57 7.59
CA MET A 304 -1.59 -13.34 6.39
C MET A 304 -2.30 -13.74 5.10
N SER A 305 -3.10 -14.81 5.11
CA SER A 305 -3.88 -15.20 3.93
C SER A 305 -4.93 -14.16 3.56
N MET A 306 -5.64 -13.65 4.57
CA MET A 306 -6.64 -12.59 4.36
C MET A 306 -5.96 -11.28 3.95
N GLY A 307 -4.79 -10.97 4.52
CA GLY A 307 -4.01 -9.80 4.14
C GLY A 307 -3.55 -9.83 2.68
N ILE A 308 -3.03 -10.96 2.21
CA ILE A 308 -2.66 -11.14 0.79
C ILE A 308 -3.90 -11.01 -0.10
N LEU A 309 -5.02 -11.62 0.28
CA LEU A 309 -6.28 -11.52 -0.45
C LEU A 309 -6.76 -10.07 -0.56
N ALA A 310 -6.82 -9.37 0.58
CA ALA A 310 -7.26 -7.99 0.68
C ALA A 310 -6.36 -7.06 -0.16
N GLU A 311 -5.04 -7.20 -0.05
CA GLU A 311 -4.08 -6.43 -0.84
C GLU A 311 -4.31 -6.61 -2.34
N ASN A 312 -4.50 -7.85 -2.80
CA ASN A 312 -4.75 -8.10 -4.21
C ASN A 312 -6.13 -7.63 -4.66
N HIS A 313 -7.16 -7.72 -3.81
CA HIS A 313 -8.51 -7.22 -4.12
C HIS A 313 -8.49 -5.73 -4.41
N TRP A 314 -8.05 -4.89 -3.46
CA TRP A 314 -8.09 -3.44 -3.66
C TRP A 314 -7.13 -3.00 -4.77
N VAL A 315 -5.98 -3.68 -4.94
CA VAL A 315 -5.06 -3.43 -6.06
C VAL A 315 -5.69 -3.75 -7.41
N SER A 316 -6.52 -4.79 -7.48
CA SER A 316 -7.26 -5.15 -8.69
C SER A 316 -8.31 -4.09 -9.02
N LEU A 317 -8.95 -3.51 -8.00
CA LEU A 317 -9.76 -2.31 -8.19
C LEU A 317 -8.86 -1.16 -8.70
N ALA A 318 -7.73 -0.87 -8.07
CA ALA A 318 -6.85 0.26 -8.40
C ALA A 318 -5.94 0.02 -9.63
N SER A 319 -6.42 -0.73 -10.64
CA SER A 319 -5.64 -1.17 -11.79
C SER A 319 -6.18 -0.69 -13.13
N GLU A 320 -5.30 -0.67 -14.13
CA GLU A 320 -5.68 -0.56 -15.54
C GLU A 320 -6.56 -1.74 -15.98
N ARG A 321 -7.45 -1.48 -16.95
CA ARG A 321 -8.29 -2.49 -17.60
C ARG A 321 -8.20 -2.40 -19.12
N LYS A 322 -8.57 -3.48 -19.79
CA LYS A 322 -8.76 -3.50 -21.24
C LYS A 322 -10.16 -2.98 -21.57
N ALA A 323 -10.26 -2.09 -22.56
CA ALA A 323 -11.51 -1.58 -23.06
C ALA A 323 -11.45 -1.49 -24.60
N VAL A 324 -12.57 -1.75 -25.27
CA VAL A 324 -12.69 -1.54 -26.71
C VAL A 324 -13.21 -0.12 -26.94
N ILE A 325 -12.38 0.74 -27.53
CA ILE A 325 -12.72 2.12 -27.86
C ILE A 325 -12.64 2.25 -29.38
N HIS A 326 -13.75 2.64 -30.01
CA HIS A 326 -13.87 2.74 -31.48
C HIS A 326 -13.41 1.47 -32.22
N GLY A 327 -13.74 0.28 -31.69
CA GLY A 327 -13.36 -1.01 -32.28
C GLY A 327 -11.91 -1.44 -32.03
N VAL A 328 -11.12 -0.66 -31.30
CA VAL A 328 -9.72 -0.98 -30.97
C VAL A 328 -9.60 -1.32 -29.49
N GLU A 329 -9.03 -2.47 -29.16
CA GLU A 329 -8.69 -2.83 -27.78
C GLU A 329 -7.55 -1.93 -27.28
N ARG A 330 -7.80 -1.21 -26.19
CA ARG A 330 -6.84 -0.33 -25.53
C ARG A 330 -6.76 -0.66 -24.05
N LYS A 331 -5.57 -0.50 -23.48
CA LYS A 331 -5.41 -0.45 -22.03
C LYS A 331 -5.75 0.95 -21.56
N ILE A 332 -6.71 1.06 -20.65
CA ILE A 332 -7.13 2.33 -20.08
C ILE A 332 -6.88 2.35 -18.58
N LYS A 333 -6.60 3.55 -18.07
CA LYS A 333 -6.42 3.85 -16.65
C LYS A 333 -7.65 4.62 -16.19
N PRO A 334 -8.70 3.94 -15.70
CA PRO A 334 -9.95 4.61 -15.34
C PRO A 334 -9.73 5.56 -14.17
N ALA A 335 -10.54 6.63 -14.09
CA ALA A 335 -10.45 7.65 -13.04
C ALA A 335 -10.46 7.05 -11.63
N ARG A 336 -11.31 6.05 -11.41
CA ARG A 336 -11.35 5.25 -10.18
C ARG A 336 -9.99 4.67 -9.79
N ALA A 337 -9.28 4.07 -10.73
CA ALA A 337 -7.95 3.51 -10.46
C ALA A 337 -6.92 4.60 -10.15
N VAL A 338 -6.95 5.72 -10.88
CA VAL A 338 -6.06 6.87 -10.64
C VAL A 338 -6.28 7.44 -9.23
N TRP A 339 -7.54 7.60 -8.80
CA TRP A 339 -7.88 8.12 -7.47
C TRP A 339 -7.52 7.17 -6.35
N LEU A 340 -7.87 5.89 -6.44
CA LEU A 340 -7.49 4.90 -5.42
C LEU A 340 -5.98 4.86 -5.21
N ARG A 341 -5.19 4.93 -6.29
CA ARG A 341 -3.72 5.00 -6.20
C ARG A 341 -3.21 6.29 -5.59
N SER A 342 -3.88 7.40 -5.87
CA SER A 342 -3.55 8.68 -5.28
C SER A 342 -3.85 8.70 -3.77
N TRP A 343 -5.00 8.17 -3.34
CA TRP A 343 -5.33 8.00 -1.92
C TRP A 343 -4.33 7.10 -1.19
N ASP A 344 -3.99 5.95 -1.78
CA ASP A 344 -2.95 5.05 -1.29
C ASP A 344 -1.62 5.79 -1.05
N ARG A 345 -1.14 6.55 -2.04
CA ARG A 345 0.07 7.38 -1.89
C ARG A 345 -0.08 8.44 -0.81
N LEU A 346 -1.19 9.16 -0.74
CA LEU A 346 -1.39 10.23 0.26
C LEU A 346 -1.41 9.67 1.69
N MET A 347 -2.03 8.52 1.90
CA MET A 347 -2.04 7.83 3.19
C MET A 347 -0.63 7.35 3.57
N CYS A 348 0.08 6.70 2.65
CA CYS A 348 1.45 6.25 2.89
C CYS A 348 2.46 7.40 3.04
N TRP A 349 2.22 8.55 2.39
CA TRP A 349 3.05 9.74 2.51
C TRP A 349 3.12 10.25 3.95
N LYS A 350 2.03 10.17 4.73
CA LYS A 350 2.04 10.57 6.15
C LYS A 350 3.05 9.77 6.97
N ALA A 351 3.03 8.45 6.81
CA ALA A 351 4.00 7.56 7.43
C ALA A 351 5.43 7.86 6.94
N ALA A 352 5.60 8.06 5.63
CA ALA A 352 6.89 8.42 5.05
C ALA A 352 7.43 9.75 5.61
N LYS A 353 6.57 10.76 5.75
CA LYS A 353 6.92 12.05 6.35
C LYS A 353 7.39 11.86 7.80
N ALA A 354 6.62 11.14 8.61
CA ALA A 354 6.97 10.87 10.01
C ALA A 354 8.32 10.12 10.13
N LEU A 355 8.55 9.11 9.29
CA LEU A 355 9.82 8.38 9.23
C LEU A 355 10.99 9.28 8.82
N LYS A 356 10.78 10.15 7.84
CA LYS A 356 11.81 11.11 7.41
C LYS A 356 12.16 12.10 8.53
N SER A 357 11.16 12.66 9.19
CA SER A 357 11.37 13.58 10.32
C SER A 357 12.02 12.89 11.53
N ALA A 358 11.85 11.58 11.70
CA ALA A 358 12.59 10.75 12.67
C ALA A 358 14.01 10.34 12.21
N GLY A 359 14.47 10.88 11.08
CA GLY A 359 15.82 10.67 10.55
C GLY A 359 16.03 9.31 9.90
N TYR A 360 14.98 8.66 9.39
CA TYR A 360 15.10 7.46 8.56
C TYR A 360 15.15 7.83 7.07
N LEU A 361 15.90 7.07 6.28
CA LEU A 361 16.02 7.30 4.85
C LEU A 361 14.87 6.59 4.12
N VAL A 362 13.87 7.35 3.68
CA VAL A 362 12.76 6.80 2.89
C VAL A 362 13.21 6.53 1.45
N ARG A 363 12.91 5.33 0.94
CA ARG A 363 13.17 4.89 -0.44
C ARG A 363 11.95 5.00 -1.34
N GLY A 364 10.77 4.91 -0.75
CA GLY A 364 9.51 5.02 -1.47
C GLY A 364 8.33 4.67 -0.59
N TYR A 365 7.14 4.92 -1.12
CA TYR A 365 5.90 4.65 -0.42
C TYR A 365 4.72 4.44 -1.37
N GLY A 366 3.70 3.73 -0.88
CA GLY A 366 2.52 3.31 -1.61
C GLY A 366 2.30 1.81 -1.47
N VAL A 367 1.17 1.33 -1.99
CA VAL A 367 0.67 -0.04 -1.82
C VAL A 367 0.65 -0.45 -0.34
N GLY A 368 0.10 0.41 0.50
CA GLY A 368 -0.06 0.15 1.94
C GLY A 368 1.22 0.07 2.76
N GLY A 369 2.32 0.65 2.27
CA GLY A 369 3.57 0.64 3.02
C GLY A 369 4.57 1.73 2.66
N VAL A 370 5.71 1.69 3.35
CA VAL A 370 6.86 2.58 3.18
C VAL A 370 8.13 1.74 3.18
N ASP A 371 8.98 1.94 2.17
CA ASP A 371 10.32 1.37 2.14
C ASP A 371 11.30 2.34 2.82
N VAL A 372 12.04 1.84 3.80
CA VAL A 372 13.08 2.61 4.51
C VAL A 372 14.44 1.91 4.44
N SER A 373 15.49 2.70 4.31
CA SER A 373 16.89 2.27 4.41
C SER A 373 17.40 2.63 5.79
N VAL A 374 17.81 1.64 6.58
CA VAL A 374 18.15 1.81 8.00
C VAL A 374 19.41 1.04 8.36
N LEU A 375 20.22 1.59 9.28
CA LEU A 375 21.35 0.87 9.85
C LEU A 375 20.85 -0.29 10.74
N PRO A 376 21.52 -1.45 10.74
CA PRO A 376 21.16 -2.57 11.62
C PRO A 376 21.00 -2.18 13.10
N ALA A 377 21.84 -1.27 13.60
CA ALA A 377 21.77 -0.75 14.97
C ALA A 377 20.47 0.01 15.30
N ARG A 378 19.76 0.52 14.29
CA ARG A 378 18.49 1.25 14.46
C ARG A 378 17.25 0.40 14.19
N LEU A 379 17.39 -0.92 13.97
CA LEU A 379 16.25 -1.80 13.73
C LEU A 379 15.30 -1.88 14.93
N GLY A 380 15.83 -1.97 16.16
CA GLY A 380 15.01 -1.96 17.37
C GLY A 380 14.13 -0.71 17.49
N THR A 381 14.74 0.47 17.39
CA THR A 381 14.02 1.76 17.46
C THR A 381 13.05 1.95 16.29
N LEU A 382 13.39 1.44 15.10
CA LEU A 382 12.48 1.47 13.95
C LEU A 382 11.22 0.65 14.21
N MET A 383 11.34 -0.54 14.81
CA MET A 383 10.19 -1.40 15.12
C MET A 383 9.24 -0.73 16.12
N GLU A 384 9.77 -0.10 17.17
CA GLU A 384 8.98 0.65 18.15
C GLU A 384 8.28 1.85 17.50
N PHE A 385 9.04 2.63 16.71
CA PHE A 385 8.51 3.80 16.02
C PHE A 385 7.40 3.43 15.01
N CYS A 386 7.60 2.36 14.23
CA CYS A 386 6.61 1.93 13.23
C CYS A 386 5.33 1.41 13.89
N ALA A 387 5.45 0.65 15.00
CA ALA A 387 4.30 0.17 15.75
C ALA A 387 3.44 1.32 16.30
N GLY A 388 4.06 2.42 16.75
CA GLY A 388 3.36 3.63 17.18
C GLY A 388 2.53 4.31 16.08
N MET A 389 2.90 4.12 14.81
CA MET A 389 2.16 4.64 13.64
C MET A 389 1.16 3.63 13.06
N GLY A 390 0.98 2.45 13.68
CA GLY A 390 0.14 1.38 13.13
C GLY A 390 0.76 0.62 11.96
N LEU A 391 2.07 0.74 11.75
CA LEU A 391 2.83 -0.06 10.78
C LEU A 391 3.44 -1.29 11.46
N SER A 392 3.46 -2.39 10.73
CA SER A 392 4.12 -3.63 11.08
C SER A 392 5.45 -3.75 10.36
N SER A 393 6.48 -4.16 11.10
CA SER A 393 7.76 -4.58 10.53
C SER A 393 7.69 -6.05 10.08
N PRO A 394 8.37 -6.43 8.99
CA PRO A 394 8.53 -7.83 8.60
C PRO A 394 9.24 -8.63 9.71
N LEU A 395 8.85 -9.88 9.92
CA LEU A 395 9.40 -10.68 11.02
C LEU A 395 10.91 -10.96 10.88
N TRP A 396 11.47 -10.94 9.67
CA TRP A 396 12.93 -11.07 9.49
C TRP A 396 13.73 -9.97 10.21
N VAL A 397 13.12 -8.79 10.44
CA VAL A 397 13.77 -7.68 11.15
C VAL A 397 14.11 -8.07 12.59
N ILE A 398 13.28 -8.89 13.23
CA ILE A 398 13.51 -9.38 14.59
C ILE A 398 14.79 -10.21 14.61
N SER A 399 14.89 -11.21 13.72
CA SER A 399 16.07 -12.06 13.62
C SER A 399 17.34 -11.28 13.24
N ALA A 400 17.21 -10.28 12.36
CA ALA A 400 18.34 -9.42 11.99
C ALA A 400 18.81 -8.54 13.17
N TYR A 401 17.89 -8.04 13.98
CA TYR A 401 18.22 -7.26 15.17
C TYR A 401 18.89 -8.12 16.25
N GLU A 402 18.38 -9.33 16.50
CA GLU A 402 18.99 -10.29 17.43
C GLU A 402 20.42 -10.67 17.01
N GLN A 403 20.64 -10.93 15.72
CA GLN A 403 21.98 -11.20 15.18
C GLN A 403 22.92 -10.02 15.41
N HIS A 404 22.45 -8.79 15.22
CA HIS A 404 23.24 -7.60 15.49
C HIS A 404 23.61 -7.47 16.98
N LEU A 405 22.67 -7.72 17.90
CA LEU A 405 22.98 -7.72 19.34
C LEU A 405 24.05 -8.77 19.70
N ALA A 406 23.95 -9.97 19.14
CA ALA A 406 24.94 -11.03 19.36
C ALA A 406 26.34 -10.66 18.84
N THR A 407 26.45 -9.91 17.72
CA THR A 407 27.76 -9.43 17.23
C THR A 407 28.43 -8.46 18.19
N LEU A 408 27.64 -7.58 18.84
CA LEU A 408 28.17 -6.63 19.83
C LEU A 408 28.66 -7.33 21.10
N GLU A 409 27.98 -8.40 21.52
CA GLU A 409 28.39 -9.22 22.67
C GLU A 409 29.65 -10.05 22.37
N GLY A 410 29.81 -10.56 21.15
CA GLY A 410 30.99 -11.31 20.71
C GLY A 410 32.26 -10.47 20.59
N GLU A 411 32.14 -9.19 20.23
CA GLU A 411 33.27 -8.24 20.19
C GLU A 411 33.64 -7.68 21.58
N GLY A 412 32.74 -7.80 22.57
CA GLY A 412 32.93 -7.36 23.96
C GLY A 412 33.84 -8.26 24.82
N GLY A 413 34.39 -9.34 24.27
CA GLY A 413 35.28 -10.29 24.97
C GLY A 413 36.65 -9.73 25.39
N SER A 414 37.01 -8.50 25.02
CA SER A 414 38.22 -7.83 25.51
C SER A 414 38.03 -6.31 25.64
N GLY A 415 37.44 -5.88 26.75
CA GLY A 415 37.45 -4.46 27.14
C GLY A 415 36.09 -3.98 27.61
N GLY A 416 35.91 -3.93 28.94
CA GLY A 416 34.72 -3.36 29.56
C GLY A 416 34.52 -1.90 29.19
N GLY A 417 33.63 -1.65 28.24
CA GLY A 417 33.06 -0.33 27.95
C GLY A 417 31.57 -0.38 28.21
N ARG A 418 31.11 0.32 29.26
CA ARG A 418 29.67 0.56 29.48
C ARG A 418 29.07 1.14 28.21
N VAL A 419 28.01 0.51 27.71
CA VAL A 419 27.05 1.17 26.82
C VAL A 419 26.62 2.44 27.53
N LYS A 420 27.05 3.61 27.02
CA LYS A 420 26.52 4.88 27.50
C LYS A 420 25.04 4.88 27.17
N ASP A 421 24.24 5.05 28.20
CA ASP A 421 22.80 5.21 28.14
C ASP A 421 22.42 6.04 26.91
N LEU A 422 21.58 5.45 26.06
CA LEU A 422 20.81 6.19 25.06
C LEU A 422 20.13 7.34 25.81
N ASP A 423 20.45 8.55 25.40
CA ASP A 423 19.97 9.83 25.96
C ASP A 423 18.43 9.87 25.89
N THR A 424 17.77 9.27 26.88
CA THR A 424 16.30 9.23 27.03
C THR A 424 15.71 10.63 27.15
N ASP A 425 16.53 11.63 27.48
CA ASP A 425 16.12 13.03 27.60
C ASP A 425 15.88 13.71 26.24
N ARG A 426 16.23 13.07 25.11
CA ARG A 426 15.85 13.52 23.76
C ARG A 426 14.53 12.92 23.25
N LEU A 427 13.96 11.94 23.94
CA LEU A 427 12.66 11.34 23.59
C LEU A 427 11.46 12.09 24.21
N ILE A 428 11.70 12.90 25.24
CA ILE A 428 10.65 13.61 25.99
C ILE A 428 10.13 14.88 25.29
N PRO A 429 10.89 15.65 24.47
CA PRO A 429 10.31 16.79 23.74
C PRO A 429 9.43 16.38 22.54
N MET A 430 9.39 15.10 22.17
CA MET A 430 8.80 14.65 20.91
C MET A 430 7.30 14.32 21.02
N ILE A 431 6.83 14.03 22.24
CA ILE A 431 5.39 13.87 22.55
C ILE A 431 4.66 15.22 22.52
N ASP A 432 5.34 16.32 22.87
CA ASP A 432 4.78 17.67 22.77
C ASP A 432 4.76 18.20 21.32
N PHE A 433 5.58 17.65 20.42
CA PHE A 433 5.55 18.01 18.99
C PHE A 433 4.34 17.40 18.27
N ILE A 434 3.84 16.24 18.73
CA ILE A 434 2.59 15.64 18.24
C ILE A 434 1.38 16.51 18.61
N ASN A 435 1.46 17.27 19.71
CA ASN A 435 0.39 18.16 20.19
C ASN A 435 0.58 19.65 19.79
N GLY A 436 1.66 20.00 19.06
CA GLY A 436 2.16 21.37 18.94
C GLY A 436 1.60 22.25 17.81
N HIS A 437 0.69 21.76 16.97
CA HIS A 437 0.11 22.54 15.87
C HIS A 437 -1.42 22.70 15.96
N SER A 438 -1.91 23.00 17.16
CA SER A 438 -3.26 23.55 17.37
C SER A 438 -3.19 25.05 17.68
N CYS A 439 -3.21 25.87 16.64
CA CYS A 439 -3.65 27.26 16.74
C CYS A 439 -4.19 27.68 15.39
N PHE A 440 -5.52 27.76 15.23
CA PHE A 440 -6.24 28.90 14.68
C PHE A 440 -7.76 28.59 14.54
N PHE A 441 -8.56 29.49 15.13
CA PHE A 441 -10.02 29.70 15.05
C PHE A 441 -11.01 29.01 16.02
N SER A 442 -11.25 29.78 17.10
CA SER A 442 -12.53 30.35 17.59
C SER A 442 -13.58 29.48 18.29
N LYS A 443 -13.98 30.03 19.44
CA LYS A 443 -14.96 29.61 20.45
C LYS A 443 -16.42 29.71 19.98
N ASP A 444 -17.27 29.04 20.77
CA ASP A 444 -18.74 29.01 20.84
C ASP A 444 -19.40 28.00 19.87
N ALA A 445 -20.28 27.09 20.27
CA ALA A 445 -21.15 27.04 21.43
C ALA A 445 -21.44 25.60 21.91
N SER A 446 -21.71 25.50 23.21
CA SER A 446 -22.25 24.35 23.93
C SER A 446 -23.62 23.89 23.41
N SER A 447 -23.83 22.59 23.17
CA SER A 447 -24.82 21.78 23.88
C SER A 447 -25.03 20.39 23.23
N ARG A 448 -24.93 19.36 24.08
CA ARG A 448 -25.64 18.06 24.09
C ARG A 448 -25.95 17.38 22.75
N CYS A 449 -25.26 16.27 22.47
CA CYS A 449 -25.71 15.27 21.49
C CYS A 449 -26.01 13.94 22.20
N SER A 450 -27.29 13.56 22.17
CA SER A 450 -27.79 12.20 22.38
C SER A 450 -27.39 11.29 21.22
N LEU A 451 -27.36 9.99 21.47
CA LEU A 451 -27.17 8.95 20.45
C LEU A 451 -28.14 9.09 19.27
N GLU A 452 -27.68 8.60 18.12
CA GLU A 452 -28.33 8.50 16.80
C GLU A 452 -28.17 9.69 15.84
N SER A 453 -27.14 9.62 14.99
CA SER A 453 -27.21 10.17 13.62
C SER A 453 -26.13 9.58 12.73
N GLN A 454 -26.55 8.94 11.64
CA GLN A 454 -25.71 8.66 10.46
C GLN A 454 -25.07 9.97 9.98
N VAL A 455 -23.75 10.05 9.94
CA VAL A 455 -23.04 11.21 9.39
C VAL A 455 -22.54 10.85 7.99
N ARG A 456 -23.23 11.39 6.98
CA ARG A 456 -22.69 11.56 5.63
C ARG A 456 -21.62 12.64 5.69
N LEU A 457 -20.35 12.25 5.73
CA LEU A 457 -19.24 13.18 5.54
C LEU A 457 -18.96 13.32 4.05
N SER A 458 -18.84 14.55 3.57
CA SER A 458 -18.34 14.82 2.22
C SER A 458 -16.86 14.44 2.15
N GLY A 459 -16.36 13.97 0.99
CA GLY A 459 -15.00 13.46 0.82
C GLY A 459 -13.86 14.39 1.26
N LEU A 460 -14.14 15.68 1.47
CA LEU A 460 -13.16 16.67 1.92
C LEU A 460 -13.13 16.92 3.43
N GLU A 461 -14.19 16.57 4.18
CA GLU A 461 -14.10 16.54 5.65
C GLU A 461 -13.09 15.49 6.11
N MET A 462 -12.86 14.43 5.34
CA MET A 462 -11.72 13.54 5.56
C MET A 462 -10.39 14.25 5.34
N VAL A 463 -10.18 14.96 4.22
CA VAL A 463 -8.90 15.64 3.93
C VAL A 463 -8.55 16.74 4.97
N VAL A 464 -9.56 17.36 5.61
CA VAL A 464 -9.36 18.37 6.67
C VAL A 464 -9.34 17.75 8.08
N GLN A 465 -10.01 16.62 8.31
CA GLN A 465 -9.85 15.80 9.52
C GLN A 465 -8.65 14.84 9.45
N PHE A 466 -7.81 14.92 8.41
CA PHE A 466 -6.66 14.03 8.26
C PHE A 466 -5.60 14.20 9.37
N ASP A 467 -5.66 15.24 10.20
CA ASP A 467 -4.88 15.35 11.45
C ASP A 467 -5.52 14.64 12.66
N ARG A 468 -6.80 14.23 12.60
CA ARG A 468 -7.52 13.59 13.73
C ARG A 468 -7.48 12.06 13.75
N VAL A 469 -7.06 11.40 12.67
CA VAL A 469 -7.15 9.92 12.55
C VAL A 469 -5.96 9.20 13.24
N ILE A 470 -5.09 9.92 13.94
CA ILE A 470 -4.15 9.35 14.94
C ILE A 470 -4.34 10.05 16.29
N GLU A 471 -5.58 10.27 16.72
CA GLU A 471 -5.89 10.42 18.14
C GLU A 471 -6.67 9.19 18.59
N LEU A 472 -5.96 8.10 18.86
CA LEU A 472 -6.51 7.08 19.74
C LEU A 472 -6.46 7.63 21.17
N PRO A 473 -7.57 7.71 21.90
CA PRO A 473 -7.53 7.99 23.32
C PRO A 473 -6.79 6.84 24.02
N VAL A 474 -5.60 7.13 24.53
CA VAL A 474 -4.81 6.22 25.38
C VAL A 474 -5.60 5.78 26.64
N GLU A 475 -6.69 6.46 26.97
CA GLU A 475 -7.50 6.20 28.17
C GLU A 475 -8.53 5.07 28.04
N MET A 476 -8.72 4.45 26.87
CA MET A 476 -9.66 3.32 26.73
C MET A 476 -9.03 1.91 26.77
N ARG A 477 -7.71 1.78 27.03
CA ARG A 477 -7.04 0.47 27.25
C ARG A 477 -6.86 0.09 28.71
N ARG A 478 -7.06 1.00 29.67
CA ARG A 478 -6.92 0.67 31.11
C ARG A 478 -8.19 0.10 31.75
N SER A 479 -9.40 0.37 31.24
CA SER A 479 -10.63 -0.09 31.90
C SER A 479 -11.13 -1.48 31.47
N LYS A 480 -10.79 -1.96 30.26
CA LYS A 480 -11.26 -3.28 29.77
C LYS A 480 -10.36 -4.46 30.11
N ILE A 481 -9.08 -4.24 30.42
CA ILE A 481 -8.17 -5.31 30.87
C ILE A 481 -8.36 -5.57 32.38
N SER A 482 -8.73 -4.56 33.17
CA SER A 482 -9.05 -4.73 34.59
C SER A 482 -10.35 -5.52 34.83
N SER A 483 -11.34 -5.43 33.93
CA SER A 483 -12.60 -6.17 34.04
C SER A 483 -12.49 -7.64 33.60
N LEU A 484 -11.49 -8.00 32.80
CA LEU A 484 -11.27 -9.38 32.33
C LEU A 484 -10.46 -10.24 33.32
N PHE A 485 -9.79 -9.64 34.32
CA PHE A 485 -9.08 -10.36 35.40
C PHE A 485 -9.83 -10.40 36.74
N ALA A 486 -11.05 -9.84 36.81
CA ALA A 486 -11.86 -9.82 38.04
C ALA A 486 -12.87 -10.98 38.16
N GLU A 487 -13.12 -11.76 37.09
CA GLU A 487 -14.13 -12.83 37.08
C GLU A 487 -13.58 -14.27 37.19
N THR A 488 -12.34 -14.43 37.66
CA THR A 488 -11.78 -15.77 37.99
C THR A 488 -11.47 -15.97 39.48
N LYS A 489 -12.14 -15.22 40.36
CA LYS A 489 -12.26 -15.56 41.78
C LYS A 489 -13.69 -15.38 42.26
N LYS A 490 -14.53 -16.36 41.96
CA LYS A 490 -15.59 -16.85 42.85
C LYS A 490 -15.96 -18.27 42.46
#